data_AF-A0A953YWT7-F1
#
_entry.id   AF-A0A953YWT7-F1
#
_cell.length_a   1.000
_cell.length_b   1.000
_cell.length_c   1.000
_cell.angle_alpha   90.00
_cell.angle_beta   90.00
_cell.angle_gamma   90.00
#
_symmetry.space_group_name_H-M   'P 1'
#
loop_
_entity.id
_entity.type
_entity.pdbx_description
1 polymer ?
#
loop_
_entity_poly.entity_id
_entity_poly.type
_entity_poly.pdbx_seq_one_letter_code
_entity_poly.pdbx_strand_id
1 'polypeptide(L)'
;MKLSSLITLTVLTACVVGLSACGAGGNPPGTSPGGTATVVVAVSPKVITIQLGTQRQFSATASDGMGVSWSVSPAGGFYGSIDSAGLYTAPATMPGGTMLTIRATSVSDPLQFDDASVQLTPGPVFGAFPITFEVRTRSAWAANLAPTTVGIPLPRMLHSNVNTLRLEKTAGAVPVPAQFRVTSRWDDNSIRWVMVDFIADLSGTGGVGNYQLNNGGTGSATGTNLSVTNGANSIDVSTGTLKFTVNKNSFQLFDSIQIDRDGDTQVDDECLDTAALKGVVVTEGANDFLMSQSTPLRVTVEEQGPIRTTIVAEGAHRNTGLAQNKLNYVVRITAWNDLSFIKVDYSFKNMTGDGVPAATQNDAWMQVSQHEDVDSINVDLPLEFNASLVSARIGGNPGDHTKSPISTGAYYSLTQAYSGTHDATDTANPQPPSSANGSSDTLTDAWPTQNDTFIDYTLDDNGGTTTSSAHAPGWMQMAGTNLRATVALQEFWQLYPKELRAQQDGLMRVGIWPASAPKLQVFAGAMKTHTLMYGFS
;
A
#
# COMPACT_ATOMS: atom_id res chain seq x y z
N MET A 1 9.42 -30.10 15.95
CA MET A 1 9.48 -30.35 14.49
C MET A 1 9.24 -29.05 13.75
N LYS A 2 10.30 -28.40 13.28
CA LYS A 2 10.25 -27.39 12.21
C LYS A 2 11.46 -27.66 11.32
N LEU A 3 11.17 -28.05 10.08
CA LEU A 3 12.13 -28.31 9.02
C LEU A 3 12.83 -27.02 8.62
N SER A 4 14.16 -27.05 8.57
CA SER A 4 15.02 -26.08 7.90
C SER A 4 15.27 -26.53 6.46
N SER A 5 14.97 -25.66 5.50
CA SER A 5 15.25 -25.85 4.07
C SER A 5 16.74 -25.53 3.80
N LEU A 6 17.40 -26.45 3.09
CA LEU A 6 18.80 -26.38 2.66
C LEU A 6 18.83 -25.85 1.21
N ILE A 7 19.56 -24.76 0.95
CA ILE A 7 19.91 -24.32 -0.41
C ILE A 7 21.40 -24.63 -0.63
N THR A 8 21.63 -25.58 -1.53
CA THR A 8 22.95 -26.03 -1.99
C THR A 8 23.45 -25.09 -3.10
N LEU A 9 24.65 -24.52 -2.96
CA LEU A 9 25.31 -23.76 -4.03
C LEU A 9 26.47 -24.59 -4.60
N THR A 10 26.32 -24.97 -5.87
CA THR A 10 27.27 -25.73 -6.68
C THR A 10 28.42 -24.83 -7.14
N VAL A 11 29.68 -25.22 -6.88
CA VAL A 11 30.87 -24.55 -7.45
C VAL A 11 31.33 -25.33 -8.69
N LEU A 12 31.43 -24.61 -9.81
CA LEU A 12 31.85 -25.09 -11.12
C LEU A 12 33.39 -25.12 -11.20
N THR A 13 33.97 -26.31 -11.37
CA THR A 13 35.41 -26.51 -11.58
C THR A 13 35.73 -26.43 -13.07
N ALA A 14 36.53 -25.44 -13.48
CA ALA A 14 37.10 -25.37 -14.82
C ALA A 14 38.55 -25.89 -14.82
N CYS A 15 38.74 -26.97 -15.56
CA CYS A 15 40.01 -27.64 -15.83
C CYS A 15 40.66 -27.00 -17.07
N VAL A 16 41.94 -26.62 -17.00
CA VAL A 16 42.78 -26.41 -18.19
C VAL A 16 44.12 -27.11 -17.96
N VAL A 17 44.42 -28.05 -18.86
CA VAL A 17 45.67 -28.81 -18.96
C VAL A 17 46.47 -28.24 -20.13
N GLY A 18 47.79 -28.10 -19.96
CA GLY A 18 48.72 -27.76 -21.05
C GLY A 18 50.19 -28.02 -20.67
N LEU A 19 50.70 -29.16 -21.15
CA LEU A 19 52.09 -29.67 -21.26
C LEU A 19 53.13 -28.61 -21.70
N SER A 20 54.47 -28.71 -21.58
CA SER A 20 55.47 -29.73 -21.21
C SER A 20 56.87 -29.06 -21.32
N ALA A 21 57.87 -29.48 -20.52
CA ALA A 21 59.27 -29.59 -20.96
C ALA A 21 60.14 -30.27 -19.88
N CYS A 22 60.75 -31.39 -20.25
CA CYS A 22 61.88 -32.01 -19.58
C CYS A 22 63.19 -31.39 -20.08
N GLY A 23 64.14 -31.16 -19.17
CA GLY A 23 65.48 -30.70 -19.51
C GLY A 23 66.38 -30.79 -18.27
N ALA A 24 67.23 -31.81 -18.24
CA ALA A 24 68.24 -32.02 -17.21
C ALA A 24 69.53 -31.24 -17.54
N GLY A 25 70.20 -30.70 -16.52
CA GLY A 25 71.54 -30.13 -16.62
C GLY A 25 71.94 -29.39 -15.34
N GLY A 26 72.84 -29.97 -14.55
CA GLY A 26 73.22 -29.47 -13.22
C GLY A 26 74.23 -28.32 -13.21
N ASN A 27 74.29 -27.62 -12.06
CA ASN A 27 75.46 -26.91 -11.52
C ASN A 27 75.24 -26.58 -10.01
N PRO A 28 76.31 -26.25 -9.24
CA PRO A 28 76.52 -26.61 -7.82
C PRO A 28 75.85 -25.64 -6.81
N PRO A 29 75.90 -25.89 -5.47
CA PRO A 29 74.97 -25.26 -4.53
C PRO A 29 75.32 -23.78 -4.31
N GLY A 30 74.48 -22.90 -4.87
CA GLY A 30 74.44 -21.48 -4.56
C GLY A 30 73.42 -21.23 -3.46
N THR A 31 73.87 -20.73 -2.32
CA THR A 31 73.03 -20.21 -1.24
C THR A 31 72.15 -19.08 -1.75
N SER A 32 70.86 -19.33 -1.92
CA SER A 32 69.85 -18.30 -2.18
C SER A 32 69.64 -17.49 -0.88
N PRO A 33 69.71 -16.14 -0.90
CA PRO A 33 69.23 -15.35 0.21
C PRO A 33 67.71 -15.56 0.27
N GLY A 34 67.21 -16.10 1.38
CA GLY A 34 65.79 -16.25 1.61
C GLY A 34 65.09 -14.90 1.43
N GLY A 35 64.37 -14.75 0.31
CA GLY A 35 63.42 -13.68 0.11
C GLY A 35 62.34 -13.83 1.17
N THR A 36 62.36 -12.94 2.16
CA THR A 36 61.30 -12.84 3.16
C THR A 36 60.04 -12.46 2.38
N ALA A 37 59.05 -13.37 2.31
CA ALA A 37 57.76 -13.04 1.72
C ALA A 37 57.13 -11.92 2.55
N THR A 38 56.92 -10.75 1.93
CA THR A 38 56.32 -9.59 2.60
C THR A 38 54.90 -9.95 3.03
N VAL A 39 54.57 -9.79 4.31
CA VAL A 39 53.24 -10.07 4.83
C VAL A 39 52.26 -9.01 4.30
N VAL A 40 51.13 -9.44 3.75
CA VAL A 40 50.05 -8.56 3.29
C VAL A 40 48.87 -8.71 4.24
N VAL A 41 48.36 -7.58 4.75
CA VAL A 41 47.16 -7.51 5.59
C VAL A 41 46.03 -6.88 4.78
N ALA A 42 44.82 -7.43 4.89
CA ALA A 42 43.63 -6.88 4.26
C ALA A 42 42.46 -6.81 5.25
N VAL A 43 41.92 -5.62 5.46
CA VAL A 43 40.77 -5.33 6.34
C VAL A 43 39.48 -5.14 5.55
N SER A 44 38.36 -5.67 6.06
CA SER A 44 37.02 -5.46 5.53
C SER A 44 36.00 -5.23 6.65
N PRO A 45 35.03 -4.29 6.50
CA PRO A 45 34.88 -3.34 5.40
C PRO A 45 35.90 -2.19 5.43
N LYS A 46 36.22 -1.61 4.27
CA LYS A 46 37.21 -0.51 4.13
C LYS A 46 36.71 0.86 4.53
N VAL A 47 35.43 1.14 4.25
CA VAL A 47 34.76 2.40 4.58
C VAL A 47 33.38 2.06 5.11
N ILE A 48 33.01 2.59 6.27
CA ILE A 48 31.71 2.34 6.89
C ILE A 48 31.25 3.52 7.74
N THR A 49 29.93 3.71 7.85
CA THR A 49 29.29 4.61 8.81
C THR A 49 28.69 3.81 9.96
N ILE A 50 28.98 4.19 11.20
CA ILE A 50 28.56 3.49 12.41
C ILE A 50 27.86 4.47 13.35
N GLN A 51 26.69 4.07 13.83
CA GLN A 51 25.92 4.87 14.78
C GLN A 51 26.48 4.71 16.20
N LEU A 52 26.52 5.80 16.97
CA LEU A 52 26.88 5.77 18.40
C LEU A 52 26.07 4.71 19.18
N GLY A 53 26.73 4.05 20.13
CA GLY A 53 26.14 3.00 20.97
C GLY A 53 25.88 1.65 20.28
N THR A 54 26.29 1.48 19.01
CA THR A 54 26.13 0.21 18.27
C THR A 54 27.45 -0.53 18.07
N GLN A 55 27.37 -1.82 17.70
CA GLN A 55 28.53 -2.65 17.41
C GLN A 55 28.62 -3.02 15.93
N ARG A 56 29.84 -3.20 15.42
CA ARG A 56 30.11 -3.66 14.05
C ARG A 56 31.31 -4.59 13.99
N GLN A 57 31.19 -5.65 13.20
CA GLN A 57 32.26 -6.62 12.97
C GLN A 57 33.18 -6.16 11.84
N PHE A 58 34.49 -6.16 12.12
CA PHE A 58 35.54 -6.09 11.13
C PHE A 58 36.21 -7.46 11.01
N SER A 59 36.67 -7.79 9.81
CA SER A 59 37.49 -8.97 9.55
C SER A 59 38.79 -8.55 8.90
N ALA A 60 39.84 -9.32 9.16
CA ALA A 60 41.14 -9.12 8.51
C ALA A 60 41.81 -10.45 8.20
N THR A 61 42.57 -10.48 7.12
CA THR A 61 43.42 -11.62 6.74
C THR A 61 44.88 -11.18 6.65
N ALA A 62 45.78 -11.96 7.23
CA ALA A 62 47.22 -11.82 7.06
C ALA A 62 47.73 -12.98 6.19
N SER A 63 48.55 -12.68 5.17
CA SER A 63 48.98 -13.67 4.16
C SER A 63 49.85 -14.80 4.72
N ASP A 64 50.37 -14.64 5.92
CA ASP A 64 51.19 -15.60 6.65
C ASP A 64 50.38 -16.54 7.57
N GLY A 65 49.06 -16.29 7.73
CA GLY A 65 48.17 -17.07 8.57
C GLY A 65 48.36 -16.88 10.09
N MET A 66 49.22 -15.96 10.53
CA MET A 66 49.53 -15.77 11.96
C MET A 66 48.54 -14.85 12.70
N GLY A 67 47.54 -14.31 11.98
CA GLY A 67 46.50 -13.45 12.53
C GLY A 67 46.90 -11.98 12.65
N VAL A 68 46.00 -11.18 13.22
CA VAL A 68 46.18 -9.73 13.37
C VAL A 68 45.87 -9.28 14.80
N SER A 69 46.42 -8.13 15.16
CA SER A 69 46.01 -7.34 16.33
C SER A 69 45.22 -6.11 15.87
N TRP A 70 44.20 -5.72 16.65
CA TRP A 70 43.29 -4.63 16.31
C TRP A 70 43.57 -3.38 17.16
N SER A 71 43.40 -2.20 16.57
CA SER A 71 43.45 -0.93 17.30
C SER A 71 42.49 0.13 16.73
N VAL A 72 42.14 1.10 17.58
CA VAL A 72 41.32 2.27 17.25
C VAL A 72 42.19 3.53 17.33
N SER A 73 42.13 4.37 16.30
CA SER A 73 42.77 5.69 16.30
C SER A 73 41.74 6.79 15.99
N PRO A 74 41.65 7.88 16.77
CA PRO A 74 42.50 8.21 17.92
C PRO A 74 42.31 7.29 19.13
N ALA A 75 43.40 7.00 19.85
CA ALA A 75 43.38 6.19 21.07
C ALA A 75 42.76 6.96 22.25
N GLY A 76 42.09 6.26 23.18
CA GLY A 76 41.61 6.85 24.43
C GLY A 76 40.20 6.47 24.90
N GLY A 77 39.57 5.43 24.35
CA GLY A 77 38.25 4.94 24.78
C GLY A 77 37.07 5.84 24.39
N PHE A 78 37.28 7.14 24.19
CA PHE A 78 36.25 8.09 23.72
C PHE A 78 35.77 7.79 22.30
N TYR A 79 36.60 7.16 21.47
CA TYR A 79 36.26 6.73 20.11
C TYR A 79 35.78 5.26 20.05
N GLY A 80 35.43 4.67 21.19
CA GLY A 80 35.00 3.28 21.28
C GLY A 80 36.15 2.28 21.49
N SER A 81 35.84 0.99 21.38
CA SER A 81 36.78 -0.11 21.60
C SER A 81 36.59 -1.21 20.56
N ILE A 82 37.68 -1.90 20.19
CA ILE A 82 37.63 -3.10 19.34
C ILE A 82 38.25 -4.27 20.10
N ASP A 83 37.61 -5.44 20.05
CA ASP A 83 38.11 -6.65 20.69
C ASP A 83 39.06 -7.45 19.77
N SER A 84 39.64 -8.54 20.29
CA SER A 84 40.57 -9.40 19.54
C SER A 84 39.91 -10.14 18.38
N ALA A 85 38.58 -10.24 18.36
CA ALA A 85 37.83 -10.86 17.26
C ALA A 85 37.49 -9.84 16.16
N GLY A 86 37.80 -8.55 16.34
CA GLY A 86 37.47 -7.48 15.39
C GLY A 86 36.08 -6.89 15.59
N LEU A 87 35.40 -7.16 16.71
CA LEU A 87 34.12 -6.54 17.03
C LEU A 87 34.35 -5.15 17.63
N TYR A 88 34.04 -4.12 16.84
CA TYR A 88 34.09 -2.72 17.27
C TYR A 88 32.79 -2.32 17.97
N THR A 89 32.91 -1.65 19.12
CA THR A 89 31.82 -1.04 19.89
C THR A 89 31.97 0.47 19.85
N ALA A 90 31.01 1.15 19.22
CA ALA A 90 30.99 2.60 19.12
C ALA A 90 30.70 3.26 20.48
N PRO A 91 31.25 4.45 20.75
CA PRO A 91 31.00 5.16 22.00
C PRO A 91 29.54 5.59 22.13
N ALA A 92 29.06 5.82 23.36
CA ALA A 92 27.68 6.24 23.62
C ALA A 92 27.45 7.74 23.33
N THR A 93 28.49 8.56 23.42
CA THR A 93 28.46 10.01 23.17
C THR A 93 29.45 10.37 22.08
N MET A 94 29.16 11.41 21.29
CA MET A 94 30.04 11.84 20.21
C MET A 94 31.39 12.31 20.77
N PRO A 95 32.53 11.75 20.34
CA PRO A 95 33.84 12.26 20.69
C PRO A 95 34.13 13.58 19.95
N GLY A 96 35.30 14.18 20.19
CA GLY A 96 35.69 15.47 19.58
C GLY A 96 35.79 15.48 18.03
N GLY A 97 35.55 14.35 17.36
CA GLY A 97 35.50 14.25 15.90
C GLY A 97 34.64 13.07 15.43
N THR A 98 34.18 13.12 14.18
CA THR A 98 33.29 12.12 13.60
C THR A 98 34.01 11.04 12.80
N MET A 99 35.33 11.13 12.64
CA MET A 99 36.13 10.18 11.86
C MET A 99 37.12 9.45 12.76
N LEU A 100 37.25 8.15 12.56
CA LEU A 100 38.24 7.31 13.22
C LEU A 100 38.77 6.24 12.25
N THR A 101 39.88 5.62 12.63
CA THR A 101 40.51 4.54 11.89
C THR A 101 40.53 3.27 12.74
N ILE A 102 40.07 2.16 12.16
CA ILE A 102 40.27 0.82 12.69
C ILE A 102 41.45 0.19 11.95
N ARG A 103 42.49 -0.21 12.68
CA ARG A 103 43.71 -0.79 12.11
C ARG A 103 43.82 -2.27 12.50
N ALA A 104 44.09 -3.12 11.52
CA ALA A 104 44.60 -4.47 11.74
C ALA A 104 46.11 -4.49 11.46
N THR A 105 46.91 -4.98 12.40
CA THR A 105 48.37 -5.09 12.29
C THR A 105 48.78 -6.55 12.40
N SER A 106 49.65 -7.04 11.51
CA SER A 106 50.15 -8.42 11.57
C SER A 106 50.86 -8.70 12.90
N VAL A 107 50.62 -9.90 13.45
CA VAL A 107 51.27 -10.35 14.69
C VAL A 107 52.74 -10.73 14.45
N SER A 108 53.08 -11.23 13.26
CA SER A 108 54.43 -11.69 12.91
C SER A 108 55.34 -10.56 12.43
N ASP A 109 54.77 -9.53 11.79
CA ASP A 109 55.47 -8.36 11.26
C ASP A 109 54.65 -7.08 11.56
N PRO A 110 54.91 -6.42 12.70
CA PRO A 110 54.17 -5.23 13.11
C PRO A 110 54.30 -4.01 12.18
N LEU A 111 55.18 -4.06 11.17
CA LEU A 111 55.29 -3.02 10.15
C LEU A 111 54.22 -3.17 9.05
N GLN A 112 53.57 -4.34 8.94
CA GLN A 112 52.52 -4.60 7.97
C GLN A 112 51.15 -4.45 8.62
N PHE A 113 50.35 -3.53 8.09
CA PHE A 113 49.02 -3.23 8.60
C PHE A 113 48.10 -2.76 7.49
N ASP A 114 46.80 -2.75 7.79
CA ASP A 114 45.79 -2.23 6.90
C ASP A 114 44.67 -1.52 7.67
N ASP A 115 44.14 -0.45 7.10
CA ASP A 115 43.25 0.51 7.79
C ASP A 115 41.84 0.53 7.19
N ALA A 116 40.82 0.61 8.05
CA ALA A 116 39.45 0.96 7.69
C ALA A 116 39.09 2.37 8.20
N SER A 117 38.44 3.14 7.33
CA SER A 117 37.90 4.46 7.68
C SER A 117 36.47 4.33 8.19
N VAL A 118 36.20 4.91 9.36
CA VAL A 118 34.89 4.85 10.01
C VAL A 118 34.38 6.26 10.28
N GLN A 119 33.17 6.53 9.82
CA GLN A 119 32.43 7.73 10.18
C GLN A 119 31.42 7.42 11.29
N LEU A 120 31.54 8.09 12.43
CA LEU A 120 30.56 8.05 13.52
C LEU A 120 29.40 8.99 13.23
N THR A 121 28.18 8.49 13.42
CA THR A 121 26.94 9.29 13.37
C THR A 121 26.22 9.25 14.72
N PRO A 122 25.59 10.35 15.16
CA PRO A 122 24.76 10.34 16.37
C PRO A 122 23.68 9.26 16.28
N GLY A 123 23.38 8.61 17.40
CA GLY A 123 22.14 7.85 17.54
C GLY A 123 20.93 8.77 17.66
N PRO A 124 19.71 8.26 17.46
CA PRO A 124 18.50 9.05 17.71
C PRO A 124 18.48 9.46 19.19
N VAL A 125 18.43 10.76 19.44
CA VAL A 125 18.27 11.30 20.80
C VAL A 125 16.79 11.13 21.15
N PHE A 126 16.48 10.18 22.04
CA PHE A 126 15.11 10.00 22.51
C PHE A 126 14.63 11.29 23.19
N GLY A 127 13.53 11.87 22.69
CA GLY A 127 13.01 13.13 23.21
C GLY A 127 13.71 14.38 22.69
N ALA A 128 14.36 14.31 21.53
CA ALA A 128 14.77 15.49 20.77
C ALA A 128 14.50 15.32 19.27
N PHE A 129 14.53 16.43 18.54
CA PHE A 129 14.54 16.45 17.08
C PHE A 129 15.97 16.29 16.55
N PRO A 130 16.20 15.69 15.36
CA PRO A 130 15.20 15.06 14.48
C PRO A 130 14.68 13.71 15.01
N ILE A 131 13.42 13.40 14.70
CA ILE A 131 12.86 12.04 14.85
C ILE A 131 12.86 11.38 13.48
N THR A 132 13.68 10.35 13.29
CA THR A 132 13.83 9.66 12.02
C THR A 132 12.87 8.48 11.89
N PHE A 133 12.41 8.22 10.67
CA PHE A 133 11.59 7.06 10.34
C PHE A 133 11.77 6.66 8.87
N GLU A 134 11.46 5.40 8.58
CA GLU A 134 11.58 4.81 7.24
C GLU A 134 10.20 4.42 6.72
N VAL A 135 9.93 4.76 5.46
CA VAL A 135 8.79 4.26 4.70
C VAL A 135 9.32 3.27 3.68
N ARG A 136 8.75 2.08 3.63
CA ARG A 136 9.10 1.04 2.65
C ARG A 136 7.86 0.48 2.00
N THR A 137 7.94 0.13 0.72
CA THR A 137 6.96 -0.77 0.12
C THR A 137 7.11 -2.17 0.72
N ARG A 138 6.00 -2.91 0.84
CA ARG A 138 6.03 -4.33 1.24
C ARG A 138 6.18 -5.28 0.05
N SER A 139 6.16 -4.74 -1.17
CA SER A 139 6.31 -5.46 -2.42
C SER A 139 7.70 -5.20 -3.01
N ALA A 140 8.13 -6.06 -3.94
CA ALA A 140 9.34 -5.84 -4.71
C ALA A 140 9.22 -4.68 -5.73
N TRP A 141 8.04 -4.07 -5.86
CA TRP A 141 7.80 -2.95 -6.75
C TRP A 141 8.20 -1.64 -6.08
N ALA A 142 9.08 -0.88 -6.75
CA ALA A 142 9.33 0.50 -6.40
C ALA A 142 8.13 1.35 -6.89
N ALA A 143 7.43 1.98 -5.96
CA ALA A 143 6.54 3.09 -6.29
C ALA A 143 7.38 4.36 -6.36
N ASN A 144 7.09 5.27 -7.30
CA ASN A 144 7.80 6.55 -7.35
C ASN A 144 7.30 7.49 -6.25
N LEU A 145 5.97 7.61 -6.11
CA LEU A 145 5.30 8.48 -5.15
C LEU A 145 4.15 7.71 -4.48
N ALA A 146 4.03 7.83 -3.16
CA ALA A 146 3.02 7.14 -2.38
C ALA A 146 2.43 8.05 -1.29
N PRO A 147 1.14 8.38 -1.33
CA PRO A 147 0.46 9.00 -0.20
C PRO A 147 0.67 8.20 1.06
N THR A 148 1.20 8.86 2.09
CA THR A 148 1.60 8.22 3.33
C THR A 148 1.04 9.01 4.51
N THR A 149 0.40 8.28 5.41
CA THR A 149 -0.07 8.79 6.71
C THR A 149 0.65 8.02 7.81
N VAL A 150 1.38 8.72 8.68
CA VAL A 150 2.13 8.09 9.78
C VAL A 150 1.82 8.78 11.11
N GLY A 151 1.57 7.99 12.15
CA GLY A 151 1.49 8.47 13.53
C GLY A 151 2.88 8.46 14.16
N ILE A 152 3.38 9.61 14.57
CA ILE A 152 4.67 9.76 15.25
C ILE A 152 4.41 10.10 16.72
N PRO A 153 4.88 9.27 17.67
CA PRO A 153 4.78 9.58 19.08
C PRO A 153 5.82 10.63 19.48
N LEU A 154 5.41 11.63 20.25
CA LEU A 154 6.31 12.64 20.82
C LEU A 154 6.40 12.48 22.34
N PRO A 155 7.62 12.43 22.91
CA PRO A 155 7.80 12.42 24.36
C PRO A 155 7.17 13.64 25.03
N ARG A 156 6.75 13.42 26.27
CA ARG A 156 6.18 14.46 27.13
C ARG A 156 7.13 15.66 27.22
N MET A 157 6.58 16.87 27.17
CA MET A 157 7.29 18.16 27.13
C MET A 157 8.14 18.45 25.88
N LEU A 158 8.22 17.56 24.88
CA LEU A 158 9.05 17.82 23.69
C LEU A 158 8.52 18.97 22.82
N HIS A 159 7.22 18.95 22.51
CA HIS A 159 6.62 19.91 21.60
C HIS A 159 5.12 20.06 21.83
N SER A 160 4.56 21.25 21.59
CA SER A 160 3.15 21.55 21.89
C SER A 160 2.33 22.04 20.68
N ASN A 161 2.99 22.46 19.60
CA ASN A 161 2.36 23.07 18.43
C ASN A 161 2.84 22.40 17.14
N VAL A 162 1.95 22.11 16.20
CA VAL A 162 2.34 21.54 14.89
C VAL A 162 2.86 22.59 13.92
N ASN A 163 2.61 23.89 14.16
CA ASN A 163 2.96 24.98 13.25
C ASN A 163 4.47 25.21 13.08
N THR A 164 5.29 24.56 13.90
CA THR A 164 6.76 24.62 13.82
C THR A 164 7.36 23.29 13.37
N LEU A 165 6.54 22.27 13.11
CA LEU A 165 7.00 20.99 12.60
C LEU A 165 7.37 21.10 11.12
N ARG A 166 8.33 20.27 10.71
CA ARG A 166 8.75 20.12 9.32
C ARG A 166 9.12 18.67 9.04
N LEU A 167 8.76 18.20 7.86
CA LEU A 167 9.22 16.92 7.36
C LEU A 167 10.35 17.16 6.36
N GLU A 168 11.39 16.34 6.43
CA GLU A 168 12.51 16.38 5.50
C GLU A 168 12.91 14.96 5.10
N LYS A 169 13.52 14.82 3.91
CA LYS A 169 14.31 13.63 3.60
C LYS A 169 15.60 13.65 4.42
N THR A 170 15.97 12.50 4.97
CA THR A 170 17.17 12.35 5.81
C THR A 170 18.44 12.71 5.02
N ALA A 171 18.52 12.28 3.76
CA ALA A 171 19.59 12.67 2.85
C ALA A 171 19.37 14.12 2.39
N GLY A 172 20.33 15.01 2.71
CA GLY A 172 20.34 16.39 2.23
C GLY A 172 19.37 17.35 2.92
N ALA A 173 18.62 16.92 3.95
CA ALA A 173 17.65 17.75 4.67
C ALA A 173 16.63 18.47 3.76
N VAL A 174 16.26 17.81 2.66
CA VAL A 174 15.36 18.38 1.65
C VAL A 174 13.95 18.48 2.24
N PRO A 175 13.32 19.67 2.30
CA PRO A 175 11.94 19.81 2.78
C PRO A 175 10.98 18.93 1.98
N VAL A 176 10.06 18.28 2.69
CA VAL A 176 8.95 17.52 2.11
C VAL A 176 7.65 18.21 2.50
N PRO A 177 6.81 18.61 1.52
CA PRO A 177 5.46 19.07 1.79
C PRO A 177 4.70 18.08 2.69
N ALA A 178 4.28 18.54 3.86
CA ALA A 178 3.57 17.72 4.83
C ALA A 178 2.45 18.52 5.51
N GLN A 179 1.45 17.79 5.98
CA GLN A 179 0.35 18.26 6.79
C GLN A 179 0.36 17.53 8.13
N PHE A 180 0.13 18.26 9.22
CA PHE A 180 0.27 17.76 10.58
C PHE A 180 -1.05 17.88 11.35
N ARG A 181 -1.44 16.81 12.06
CA ARG A 181 -2.62 16.80 12.95
C ARG A 181 -2.27 16.24 14.31
N VAL A 182 -2.64 16.93 15.38
CA VAL A 182 -2.54 16.37 16.73
C VAL A 182 -3.69 15.37 16.93
N THR A 183 -3.37 14.12 17.26
CA THR A 183 -4.39 13.09 17.55
C THR A 183 -4.57 12.83 19.04
N SER A 184 -3.56 13.15 19.85
CA SER A 184 -3.68 13.16 21.31
C SER A 184 -2.58 14.00 21.96
N ARG A 185 -2.83 14.41 23.20
CA ARG A 185 -1.93 15.19 24.04
C ARG A 185 -1.67 14.50 25.37
N TRP A 186 -0.53 14.85 25.97
CA TRP A 186 -0.26 14.60 27.38
C TRP A 186 -1.07 15.58 28.26
N ASP A 187 -1.14 15.29 29.55
CA ASP A 187 -1.75 16.10 30.60
C ASP A 187 -1.11 17.50 30.76
N ASP A 188 0.16 17.66 30.36
CA ASP A 188 0.85 18.97 30.29
C ASP A 188 0.61 19.73 28.97
N ASN A 189 -0.37 19.31 28.17
CA ASN A 189 -0.72 19.86 26.86
C ASN A 189 0.35 19.69 25.76
N SER A 190 1.49 19.03 26.03
CA SER A 190 2.43 18.63 24.98
C SER A 190 1.80 17.56 24.07
N ILE A 191 2.21 17.53 22.81
CA ILE A 191 1.73 16.57 21.82
C ILE A 191 2.21 15.18 22.23
N ARG A 192 1.29 14.20 22.23
CA ARG A 192 1.61 12.79 22.47
C ARG A 192 1.70 12.01 21.17
N TRP A 193 0.76 12.26 20.26
CA TRP A 193 0.74 11.69 18.92
C TRP A 193 0.45 12.78 17.90
N VAL A 194 1.33 12.90 16.92
CA VAL A 194 1.10 13.70 15.71
C VAL A 194 0.91 12.76 14.53
N MET A 195 -0.15 12.98 13.76
CA MET A 195 -0.34 12.38 12.45
C MET A 195 0.35 13.26 11.41
N VAL A 196 1.13 12.65 10.53
CA VAL A 196 1.83 13.32 9.44
C VAL A 196 1.36 12.72 8.12
N ASP A 197 0.76 13.57 7.28
CA ASP A 197 0.30 13.23 5.94
C ASP A 197 1.24 13.90 4.92
N PHE A 198 1.82 13.11 4.01
CA PHE A 198 2.77 13.56 3.00
C PHE A 198 2.79 12.60 1.80
N ILE A 199 3.39 13.02 0.69
CA ILE A 199 3.66 12.13 -0.44
C ILE A 199 5.08 11.61 -0.29
N ALA A 200 5.23 10.34 0.05
CA ALA A 200 6.52 9.69 0.17
C ALA A 200 7.08 9.41 -1.23
N ASP A 201 8.28 9.90 -1.49
CA ASP A 201 9.10 9.43 -2.60
C ASP A 201 9.78 8.11 -2.21
N LEU A 202 9.47 7.05 -2.97
CA LEU A 202 9.97 5.70 -2.77
C LEU A 202 10.80 5.21 -3.99
N SER A 203 11.26 6.13 -4.83
CA SER A 203 12.11 5.85 -6.00
C SER A 203 13.52 5.33 -5.64
N GLY A 204 13.89 5.34 -4.36
CA GLY A 204 15.14 4.78 -3.86
C GLY A 204 15.24 3.26 -4.05
N THR A 205 16.48 2.74 -4.01
CA THR A 205 16.74 1.30 -4.10
C THR A 205 15.91 0.51 -3.08
N GLY A 206 15.13 -0.46 -3.55
CA GLY A 206 14.29 -1.30 -2.71
C GLY A 206 12.94 -0.69 -2.30
N GLY A 207 12.51 0.42 -2.91
CA GLY A 207 11.20 1.02 -2.61
C GLY A 207 11.17 1.72 -1.25
N VAL A 208 12.30 2.31 -0.83
CA VAL A 208 12.51 2.86 0.51
C VAL A 208 12.71 4.38 0.45
N GLY A 209 12.04 5.09 1.35
CA GLY A 209 12.23 6.52 1.62
C GLY A 209 12.55 6.76 3.10
N ASN A 210 13.61 7.53 3.37
CA ASN A 210 14.08 7.84 4.72
C ASN A 210 13.76 9.30 5.07
N TYR A 211 13.01 9.50 6.16
CA TYR A 211 12.45 10.79 6.54
C TYR A 211 12.82 11.17 7.97
N GLN A 212 12.80 12.46 8.24
CA GLN A 212 12.98 13.00 9.58
C GLN A 212 11.95 14.09 9.86
N LEU A 213 11.28 13.97 11.00
CA LEU A 213 10.46 15.02 11.58
C LEU A 213 11.38 15.96 12.37
N ASN A 214 11.30 17.26 12.08
CA ASN A 214 12.09 18.31 12.70
C ASN A 214 11.21 19.42 13.30
N ASN A 215 11.81 20.23 14.15
CA ASN A 215 11.25 21.48 14.66
C ASN A 215 11.94 22.69 14.02
N GLY A 216 11.27 23.84 13.97
CA GLY A 216 11.78 25.09 13.40
C GLY A 216 11.37 25.33 11.94
N GLY A 217 10.37 24.61 11.42
CA GLY A 217 9.78 24.90 10.11
C GLY A 217 8.53 25.76 10.18
N THR A 218 7.83 25.88 9.04
CA THR A 218 6.60 26.66 8.89
C THR A 218 5.32 25.85 9.15
N GLY A 219 5.42 24.58 9.54
CA GLY A 219 4.27 23.81 10.05
C GLY A 219 3.21 23.40 9.04
N SER A 220 3.34 23.75 7.77
CA SER A 220 2.44 23.34 6.69
C SER A 220 3.18 23.37 5.36
N ALA A 221 2.80 22.45 4.48
CA ALA A 221 3.20 22.46 3.08
C ALA A 221 2.81 23.78 2.41
N THR A 222 3.80 24.60 2.05
CA THR A 222 3.61 25.73 1.15
C THR A 222 3.79 25.29 -0.29
N GLY A 223 3.02 25.83 -1.24
CA GLY A 223 3.19 25.57 -2.67
C GLY A 223 2.54 24.29 -3.19
N THR A 224 1.47 23.83 -2.55
CA THR A 224 0.64 22.71 -3.03
C THR A 224 -0.43 23.20 -3.98
N ASN A 225 -0.76 22.39 -4.99
CA ASN A 225 -1.82 22.65 -5.95
C ASN A 225 -3.20 22.14 -5.49
N LEU A 226 -3.24 21.34 -4.42
CA LEU A 226 -4.50 20.85 -3.85
C LEU A 226 -5.36 22.02 -3.35
N SER A 227 -6.55 22.16 -3.92
CA SER A 227 -7.54 23.15 -3.54
C SER A 227 -8.94 22.53 -3.49
N VAL A 228 -9.78 23.09 -2.61
CA VAL A 228 -11.15 22.63 -2.37
C VAL A 228 -12.07 23.83 -2.31
N THR A 229 -13.07 23.86 -3.18
CA THR A 229 -14.15 24.85 -3.18
C THR A 229 -15.41 24.19 -2.63
N ASN A 230 -15.76 24.52 -1.38
CA ASN A 230 -16.93 23.99 -0.71
C ASN A 230 -18.15 24.90 -0.96
N GLY A 231 -18.81 24.71 -2.09
CA GLY A 231 -19.99 25.47 -2.51
C GLY A 231 -21.28 25.07 -1.80
N ALA A 232 -22.39 25.74 -2.12
CA ALA A 232 -23.70 25.42 -1.55
C ALA A 232 -24.25 24.07 -2.06
N ASN A 233 -24.06 23.78 -3.35
CA ASN A 233 -24.64 22.62 -4.04
C ASN A 233 -23.63 21.53 -4.40
N SER A 234 -22.34 21.87 -4.44
CA SER A 234 -21.27 20.94 -4.80
C SER A 234 -20.02 21.18 -3.95
N ILE A 235 -19.11 20.22 -4.00
CA ILE A 235 -17.73 20.35 -3.55
C ILE A 235 -16.84 20.08 -4.75
N ASP A 236 -16.05 21.06 -5.14
CA ASP A 236 -15.11 20.95 -6.25
C ASP A 236 -13.70 20.78 -5.67
N VAL A 237 -12.97 19.78 -6.16
CA VAL A 237 -11.60 19.48 -5.72
C VAL A 237 -10.68 19.52 -6.92
N SER A 238 -9.55 20.23 -6.80
CA SER A 238 -8.47 20.20 -7.78
C SER A 238 -7.20 19.74 -7.08
N THR A 239 -6.56 18.68 -7.58
CA THR A 239 -5.28 18.17 -7.06
C THR A 239 -4.08 18.84 -7.72
N GLY A 240 -4.27 19.58 -8.81
CA GLY A 240 -3.22 20.05 -9.72
C GLY A 240 -3.16 19.24 -11.02
N THR A 241 -3.36 17.91 -10.94
CA THR A 241 -3.34 17.00 -12.11
C THR A 241 -4.72 16.39 -12.41
N LEU A 242 -5.66 16.53 -11.49
CA LEU A 242 -7.02 16.03 -11.61
C LEU A 242 -7.99 17.03 -10.97
N LYS A 243 -9.19 17.17 -11.54
CA LYS A 243 -10.33 17.87 -10.92
C LYS A 243 -11.50 16.91 -10.80
N PHE A 244 -12.27 17.01 -9.73
CA PHE A 244 -13.54 16.30 -9.64
C PHE A 244 -14.56 17.09 -8.83
N THR A 245 -15.84 16.84 -9.14
CA THR A 245 -16.98 17.49 -8.50
C THR A 245 -17.84 16.46 -7.78
N VAL A 246 -18.35 16.82 -6.60
CA VAL A 246 -19.30 16.01 -5.85
C VAL A 246 -20.58 16.80 -5.58
N ASN A 247 -21.74 16.29 -6.02
CA ASN A 247 -23.03 16.89 -5.70
C ASN A 247 -23.40 16.72 -4.23
N LYS A 248 -24.00 17.76 -3.64
CA LYS A 248 -24.58 17.70 -2.29
C LYS A 248 -26.06 17.32 -2.27
N ASN A 249 -26.76 17.43 -3.40
CA ASN A 249 -28.22 17.24 -3.47
C ASN A 249 -28.59 15.91 -4.15
N SER A 250 -27.84 15.52 -5.19
CA SER A 250 -28.03 14.30 -5.98
C SER A 250 -26.72 13.50 -6.02
N PHE A 251 -26.30 12.98 -4.87
CA PHE A 251 -24.99 12.35 -4.73
C PHE A 251 -24.91 11.00 -5.49
N GLN A 252 -23.88 10.81 -6.30
CA GLN A 252 -23.62 9.59 -7.08
C GLN A 252 -22.12 9.29 -7.22
N LEU A 253 -21.36 9.51 -6.14
CA LEU A 253 -19.89 9.56 -6.08
C LEU A 253 -19.31 10.82 -6.74
N PHE A 254 -19.38 10.91 -8.06
CA PHE A 254 -18.79 12.01 -8.83
C PHE A 254 -19.83 12.59 -9.79
N ASP A 255 -19.81 13.90 -9.97
CA ASP A 255 -20.54 14.59 -11.06
C ASP A 255 -19.63 14.86 -12.26
N SER A 256 -18.33 15.01 -12.02
CA SER A 256 -17.30 15.16 -13.05
C SER A 256 -15.97 14.61 -12.56
N ILE A 257 -15.15 14.11 -13.48
CA ILE A 257 -13.72 13.85 -13.27
C ILE A 257 -12.98 14.36 -14.50
N GLN A 258 -12.07 15.31 -14.31
CA GLN A 258 -11.32 15.94 -15.38
C GLN A 258 -9.82 15.73 -15.19
N ILE A 259 -9.11 15.50 -16.29
CA ILE A 259 -7.65 15.51 -16.38
C ILE A 259 -7.22 16.46 -17.52
N ASP A 260 -5.93 16.53 -17.82
CA ASP A 260 -5.38 17.18 -19.02
C ASP A 260 -5.06 16.07 -20.04
N ARG A 261 -5.96 15.82 -21.00
CA ARG A 261 -5.78 14.75 -22.02
C ARG A 261 -5.13 15.26 -23.29
N ASP A 262 -5.30 16.54 -23.61
CA ASP A 262 -4.77 17.13 -24.84
C ASP A 262 -3.37 17.74 -24.69
N GLY A 263 -2.88 17.85 -23.45
CA GLY A 263 -1.53 18.32 -23.11
C GLY A 263 -1.42 19.85 -23.10
N ASP A 264 -2.53 20.58 -23.00
CA ASP A 264 -2.56 22.04 -23.01
C ASP A 264 -2.28 22.69 -21.65
N THR A 265 -2.00 21.87 -20.62
CA THR A 265 -1.77 22.23 -19.21
C THR A 265 -3.03 22.66 -18.43
N GLN A 266 -4.21 22.56 -19.03
CA GLN A 266 -5.49 22.74 -18.37
C GLN A 266 -6.11 21.39 -18.02
N VAL A 267 -6.57 21.30 -16.77
CA VAL A 267 -7.35 20.16 -16.31
C VAL A 267 -8.81 20.48 -16.54
N ASP A 268 -9.34 20.18 -17.73
CA ASP A 268 -10.73 20.45 -18.12
C ASP A 268 -11.36 19.36 -19.01
N ASP A 269 -10.62 18.29 -19.32
CA ASP A 269 -11.09 17.18 -20.12
C ASP A 269 -11.90 16.16 -19.32
N GLU A 270 -13.22 16.12 -19.55
CA GLU A 270 -14.11 15.17 -18.87
C GLU A 270 -13.78 13.70 -19.19
N CYS A 271 -13.67 12.89 -18.15
CA CYS A 271 -13.40 11.46 -18.19
C CYS A 271 -14.68 10.61 -18.11
N LEU A 272 -15.79 11.18 -17.64
CA LEU A 272 -17.04 10.46 -17.39
C LEU A 272 -18.11 10.75 -18.44
N ASP A 273 -18.87 9.73 -18.84
CA ASP A 273 -20.16 9.96 -19.49
C ASP A 273 -21.17 10.34 -18.40
N THR A 274 -21.24 11.64 -18.13
CA THR A 274 -22.04 12.18 -17.02
C THR A 274 -23.54 11.96 -17.19
N ALA A 275 -24.01 11.73 -18.42
CA ALA A 275 -25.42 11.45 -18.70
C ALA A 275 -25.83 10.02 -18.32
N ALA A 276 -24.87 9.08 -18.32
CA ALA A 276 -25.09 7.69 -17.96
C ALA A 276 -24.71 7.34 -16.51
N LEU A 277 -24.19 8.31 -15.72
CA LEU A 277 -23.70 8.08 -14.36
C LEU A 277 -24.79 7.52 -13.43
N LYS A 278 -24.39 6.51 -12.64
CA LYS A 278 -25.24 5.92 -11.59
C LYS A 278 -24.58 5.90 -10.21
N GLY A 279 -23.24 5.90 -10.15
CA GLY A 279 -22.50 5.74 -8.89
C GLY A 279 -22.64 4.32 -8.37
N VAL A 280 -23.05 4.15 -7.11
CA VAL A 280 -23.33 2.82 -6.56
C VAL A 280 -24.79 2.43 -6.76
N VAL A 281 -24.99 1.24 -7.34
CA VAL A 281 -26.28 0.65 -7.63
C VAL A 281 -26.47 -0.59 -6.76
N VAL A 282 -27.54 -0.60 -5.98
CA VAL A 282 -28.00 -1.79 -5.24
C VAL A 282 -29.19 -2.36 -6.00
N THR A 283 -29.16 -3.64 -6.36
CA THR A 283 -30.24 -4.28 -7.14
C THR A 283 -30.92 -5.38 -6.34
N GLU A 284 -32.26 -5.44 -6.45
CA GLU A 284 -33.10 -6.54 -5.97
C GLU A 284 -34.21 -6.84 -6.99
N GLY A 285 -34.21 -8.04 -7.54
CA GLY A 285 -35.04 -8.46 -8.66
C GLY A 285 -34.82 -7.56 -9.87
N ALA A 286 -35.90 -6.96 -10.37
CA ALA A 286 -35.87 -6.01 -11.48
C ALA A 286 -35.64 -4.55 -11.03
N ASN A 287 -35.40 -4.31 -9.73
CA ASN A 287 -35.38 -2.97 -9.17
C ASN A 287 -33.95 -2.52 -8.84
N ASP A 288 -33.58 -1.37 -9.38
CA ASP A 288 -32.36 -0.65 -9.00
C ASP A 288 -32.66 0.40 -7.93
N PHE A 289 -31.79 0.49 -6.93
CA PHE A 289 -31.79 1.51 -5.89
C PHE A 289 -30.52 2.35 -6.06
N LEU A 290 -30.69 3.64 -6.36
CA LEU A 290 -29.60 4.55 -6.70
C LEU A 290 -29.29 5.52 -5.57
N MET A 291 -28.04 5.98 -5.49
CA MET A 291 -27.62 7.01 -4.54
C MET A 291 -28.27 8.37 -4.85
N SER A 292 -28.33 8.73 -6.13
CA SER A 292 -28.86 10.01 -6.63
C SER A 292 -30.36 10.19 -6.42
N GLN A 293 -31.07 9.09 -6.20
CA GLN A 293 -32.52 9.08 -5.99
C GLN A 293 -32.95 9.38 -4.55
N SER A 294 -32.00 9.53 -3.63
CA SER A 294 -32.24 10.02 -2.27
C SER A 294 -31.51 11.34 -2.06
N THR A 295 -32.14 12.29 -1.36
CA THR A 295 -31.37 13.38 -0.76
C THR A 295 -30.40 12.78 0.27
N PRO A 296 -29.09 13.05 0.16
CA PRO A 296 -28.11 12.55 1.11
C PRO A 296 -28.33 13.21 2.49
N LEU A 297 -28.06 12.44 3.55
CA LEU A 297 -28.08 12.94 4.93
C LEU A 297 -27.04 14.04 5.14
N ARG A 298 -25.84 13.86 4.56
CA ARG A 298 -24.80 14.89 4.50
C ARG A 298 -23.83 14.64 3.35
N VAL A 299 -23.27 15.72 2.81
CA VAL A 299 -22.10 15.72 1.93
C VAL A 299 -21.21 16.89 2.35
N THR A 300 -20.08 16.58 2.99
CA THR A 300 -19.23 17.59 3.64
C THR A 300 -17.75 17.25 3.50
N VAL A 301 -16.90 18.27 3.56
CA VAL A 301 -15.45 18.07 3.68
C VAL A 301 -15.14 17.61 5.11
N GLU A 302 -14.70 16.37 5.27
CA GLU A 302 -14.31 15.78 6.57
C GLU A 302 -12.89 16.21 6.96
N GLU A 303 -12.01 16.33 5.97
CA GLU A 303 -10.63 16.80 6.13
C GLU A 303 -10.25 17.70 4.97
N GLN A 304 -9.68 18.87 5.26
CA GLN A 304 -9.10 19.77 4.26
C GLN A 304 -7.71 20.19 4.71
N GLY A 305 -6.71 19.84 3.92
CA GLY A 305 -5.39 20.45 4.05
C GLY A 305 -4.59 20.41 2.76
N PRO A 306 -3.34 20.89 2.80
CA PRO A 306 -2.56 21.14 1.59
C PRO A 306 -2.07 19.87 0.90
N ILE A 307 -2.03 18.72 1.60
CA ILE A 307 -1.56 17.45 1.03
C ILE A 307 -2.71 16.51 0.69
N ARG A 308 -3.76 16.53 1.52
CA ARG A 308 -4.86 15.58 1.47
C ARG A 308 -6.18 16.30 1.75
N THR A 309 -7.20 15.88 1.03
CA THR A 309 -8.59 16.21 1.34
C THR A 309 -9.43 14.94 1.37
N THR A 310 -10.42 14.90 2.25
CA THR A 310 -11.40 13.82 2.31
C THR A 310 -12.81 14.41 2.39
N ILE A 311 -13.67 14.03 1.44
CA ILE A 311 -15.10 14.32 1.45
C ILE A 311 -15.81 13.11 2.04
N VAL A 312 -16.76 13.34 2.94
CA VAL A 312 -17.68 12.32 3.44
C VAL A 312 -19.08 12.58 2.90
N ALA A 313 -19.75 11.51 2.46
CA ALA A 313 -21.14 11.51 2.06
C ALA A 313 -21.89 10.38 2.76
N GLU A 314 -23.08 10.67 3.30
CA GLU A 314 -23.96 9.70 3.93
C GLU A 314 -25.36 9.83 3.36
N GLY A 315 -26.04 8.71 3.14
CA GLY A 315 -27.37 8.70 2.54
C GLY A 315 -27.95 7.30 2.45
N ALA A 316 -28.89 7.12 1.52
CA ALA A 316 -29.52 5.84 1.25
C ALA A 316 -29.64 5.57 -0.25
N HIS A 317 -29.53 4.31 -0.64
CA HIS A 317 -29.89 3.87 -1.98
C HIS A 317 -31.41 3.79 -2.05
N ARG A 318 -32.01 4.52 -2.99
CA ARG A 318 -33.45 4.68 -3.10
C ARG A 318 -33.93 4.31 -4.49
N ASN A 319 -35.10 3.69 -4.54
CA ASN A 319 -35.89 3.54 -5.75
C ASN A 319 -37.10 4.45 -5.64
N THR A 320 -37.13 5.50 -6.46
CA THR A 320 -38.21 6.49 -6.48
C THR A 320 -39.52 5.94 -7.02
N GLY A 321 -39.47 4.99 -7.96
CA GLY A 321 -40.64 4.31 -8.50
C GLY A 321 -41.38 3.47 -7.45
N LEU A 322 -40.64 2.87 -6.52
CA LEU A 322 -41.19 2.13 -5.37
C LEU A 322 -41.37 3.00 -4.12
N ALA A 323 -40.86 4.23 -4.14
CA ALA A 323 -40.74 5.13 -2.98
C ALA A 323 -40.01 4.50 -1.76
N GLN A 324 -39.09 3.57 -2.00
CA GLN A 324 -38.45 2.72 -0.99
C GLN A 324 -36.92 2.93 -0.93
N ASN A 325 -36.37 2.90 0.28
CA ASN A 325 -34.92 2.81 0.51
C ASN A 325 -34.51 1.34 0.72
N LYS A 326 -33.29 0.99 0.32
CA LYS A 326 -32.75 -0.38 0.48
C LYS A 326 -31.64 -0.46 1.52
N LEU A 327 -30.46 0.07 1.20
CA LEU A 327 -29.32 0.15 2.12
C LEU A 327 -28.86 1.58 2.29
N ASN A 328 -28.41 1.95 3.49
CA ASN A 328 -27.70 3.19 3.73
C ASN A 328 -26.26 3.09 3.29
N TYR A 329 -25.62 4.24 3.05
CA TYR A 329 -24.22 4.30 2.72
C TYR A 329 -23.45 5.34 3.54
N VAL A 330 -22.16 5.06 3.71
CA VAL A 330 -21.13 6.04 4.09
C VAL A 330 -20.02 5.93 3.06
N VAL A 331 -19.77 7.02 2.33
CA VAL A 331 -18.70 7.13 1.34
C VAL A 331 -17.67 8.13 1.82
N ARG A 332 -16.39 7.78 1.71
CA ARG A 332 -15.28 8.73 1.81
C ARG A 332 -14.49 8.77 0.51
N ILE A 333 -14.41 9.96 -0.08
CA ILE A 333 -13.62 10.22 -1.28
C ILE A 333 -12.38 10.99 -0.84
N THR A 334 -11.20 10.39 -1.01
CA THR A 334 -9.91 10.97 -0.63
C THR A 334 -9.06 11.23 -1.86
N ALA A 335 -8.52 12.44 -1.93
CA ALA A 335 -7.60 12.86 -2.98
C ALA A 335 -6.38 13.55 -2.37
N TRP A 336 -5.30 13.59 -3.15
CA TRP A 336 -3.99 14.04 -2.71
C TRP A 336 -3.37 15.01 -3.69
N ASN A 337 -2.53 15.90 -3.19
CA ASN A 337 -1.81 16.88 -3.98
C ASN A 337 -0.97 16.25 -5.11
N ASP A 338 -1.10 16.79 -6.32
CA ASP A 338 -0.39 16.42 -7.55
C ASP A 338 -0.54 14.96 -8.00
N LEU A 339 -1.57 14.25 -7.53
CA LEU A 339 -1.86 12.88 -7.94
C LEU A 339 -3.17 12.82 -8.72
N SER A 340 -3.19 11.98 -9.77
CA SER A 340 -4.32 11.74 -10.66
C SER A 340 -5.13 10.49 -10.28
N PHE A 341 -5.05 10.09 -9.00
CA PHE A 341 -5.85 8.99 -8.47
C PHE A 341 -6.60 9.39 -7.20
N ILE A 342 -7.75 8.75 -7.02
CA ILE A 342 -8.72 8.99 -5.96
C ILE A 342 -8.96 7.68 -5.23
N LYS A 343 -9.01 7.72 -3.90
CA LYS A 343 -9.47 6.58 -3.09
C LYS A 343 -10.92 6.79 -2.69
N VAL A 344 -11.74 5.75 -2.86
CA VAL A 344 -13.14 5.71 -2.44
C VAL A 344 -13.33 4.59 -1.44
N ASP A 345 -13.59 4.94 -0.18
CA ASP A 345 -14.06 3.98 0.82
C ASP A 345 -15.59 3.99 0.81
N TYR A 346 -16.20 2.94 0.26
CA TYR A 346 -17.65 2.76 0.21
C TYR A 346 -18.08 1.78 1.30
N SER A 347 -19.01 2.20 2.15
CA SER A 347 -19.63 1.33 3.14
C SER A 347 -21.12 1.26 2.90
N PHE A 348 -21.68 0.05 2.89
CA PHE A 348 -23.12 -0.14 2.99
C PHE A 348 -23.51 -0.50 4.43
N LYS A 349 -24.67 -0.04 4.87
CA LYS A 349 -25.24 -0.30 6.20
C LYS A 349 -26.71 -0.68 6.06
N ASN A 350 -27.15 -1.73 6.74
CA ASN A 350 -28.57 -1.95 6.96
C ASN A 350 -29.02 -1.21 8.23
N MET A 351 -29.90 -0.21 8.09
CA MET A 351 -30.46 0.56 9.22
C MET A 351 -31.90 0.16 9.56
N THR A 352 -32.38 -0.98 9.07
CA THR A 352 -33.69 -1.49 9.45
C THR A 352 -33.78 -1.63 10.98
N GLY A 353 -34.81 -1.02 11.56
CA GLY A 353 -35.03 -0.98 13.02
C GLY A 353 -34.17 0.04 13.79
N ASP A 354 -33.29 0.80 13.13
CA ASP A 354 -32.46 1.82 13.81
C ASP A 354 -33.35 2.90 14.46
N GLY A 355 -33.03 3.25 15.72
CA GLY A 355 -33.79 4.20 16.51
C GLY A 355 -35.19 3.74 16.96
N VAL A 356 -35.62 2.51 16.66
CA VAL A 356 -36.91 1.95 17.12
C VAL A 356 -36.70 1.16 18.41
N PRO A 357 -37.21 1.63 19.57
CA PRO A 357 -37.07 0.90 20.83
C PRO A 357 -37.77 -0.47 20.76
N ALA A 358 -37.07 -1.52 21.17
CA ALA A 358 -37.69 -2.82 21.39
C ALA A 358 -38.53 -2.78 22.68
N ALA A 359 -39.82 -3.13 22.60
CA ALA A 359 -40.71 -3.15 23.76
C ALA A 359 -40.39 -4.33 24.71
N THR A 360 -39.88 -5.43 24.15
CA THR A 360 -39.45 -6.63 24.89
C THR A 360 -38.11 -7.14 24.39
N GLN A 361 -37.50 -8.04 25.14
CA GLN A 361 -36.31 -8.76 24.67
C GLN A 361 -36.58 -9.55 23.39
N ASN A 362 -37.77 -10.13 23.25
CA ASN A 362 -38.16 -10.87 22.04
C ASN A 362 -38.28 -9.93 20.83
N ASP A 363 -38.78 -8.72 21.02
CA ASP A 363 -38.83 -7.71 19.95
C ASP A 363 -37.42 -7.25 19.54
N ALA A 364 -36.50 -7.15 20.51
CA ALA A 364 -35.09 -6.85 20.22
C ALA A 364 -34.44 -7.96 19.37
N TRP A 365 -34.69 -9.23 19.72
CA TRP A 365 -34.23 -10.38 18.94
C TRP A 365 -34.80 -10.36 17.51
N MET A 366 -36.11 -10.12 17.38
CA MET A 366 -36.77 -10.01 16.08
C MET A 366 -36.18 -8.87 15.23
N GLN A 367 -35.87 -7.71 15.84
CA GLN A 367 -35.27 -6.58 15.13
C GLN A 367 -33.88 -6.91 14.59
N VAL A 368 -32.99 -7.51 15.39
CA VAL A 368 -31.62 -7.85 14.94
C VAL A 368 -31.57 -9.02 13.96
N SER A 369 -32.61 -9.86 13.92
CA SER A 369 -32.74 -10.94 12.93
C SER A 369 -33.25 -10.49 11.57
N GLN A 370 -33.76 -9.26 11.44
CA GLN A 370 -34.18 -8.73 10.14
C GLN A 370 -32.98 -8.54 9.23
N HIS A 371 -33.15 -8.80 7.94
CA HIS A 371 -32.15 -8.56 6.92
C HIS A 371 -32.76 -7.92 5.68
N GLU A 372 -31.92 -7.22 4.93
CA GLU A 372 -32.23 -6.80 3.57
C GLU A 372 -31.54 -7.75 2.61
N ASP A 373 -32.30 -8.29 1.68
CA ASP A 373 -31.74 -9.10 0.60
C ASP A 373 -31.27 -8.22 -0.56
N VAL A 374 -30.12 -8.55 -1.13
CA VAL A 374 -29.55 -7.81 -2.25
C VAL A 374 -28.98 -8.79 -3.27
N ASP A 375 -29.36 -8.64 -4.54
CA ASP A 375 -28.81 -9.47 -5.62
C ASP A 375 -27.45 -8.94 -6.07
N SER A 376 -27.25 -7.63 -6.10
CA SER A 376 -25.94 -7.05 -6.38
C SER A 376 -25.71 -5.66 -5.79
N ILE A 377 -24.43 -5.35 -5.57
CA ILE A 377 -23.93 -4.02 -5.24
C ILE A 377 -22.81 -3.70 -6.22
N ASN A 378 -23.07 -2.79 -7.15
CA ASN A 378 -22.14 -2.45 -8.23
C ASN A 378 -21.78 -0.97 -8.15
N VAL A 379 -20.50 -0.64 -8.38
CA VAL A 379 -20.08 0.73 -8.69
C VAL A 379 -20.00 0.85 -10.21
N ASP A 380 -20.91 1.63 -10.78
CA ASP A 380 -21.07 1.85 -12.22
C ASP A 380 -20.52 3.23 -12.60
N LEU A 381 -19.39 3.21 -13.29
CA LEU A 381 -18.63 4.39 -13.69
C LEU A 381 -18.46 4.39 -15.22
N PRO A 382 -19.42 4.96 -15.96
CA PRO A 382 -19.33 5.08 -17.42
C PRO A 382 -18.29 6.14 -17.80
N LEU A 383 -17.40 5.76 -18.72
CA LEU A 383 -16.25 6.55 -19.13
C LEU A 383 -16.43 7.11 -20.54
N GLU A 384 -15.99 8.35 -20.72
CA GLU A 384 -16.13 9.09 -21.96
C GLU A 384 -14.95 8.83 -22.90
N PHE A 385 -14.99 7.70 -23.62
CA PHE A 385 -13.93 7.32 -24.58
C PHE A 385 -14.10 7.96 -25.98
N ASN A 386 -15.24 8.57 -26.30
CA ASN A 386 -15.47 9.41 -27.47
C ASN A 386 -15.12 8.88 -28.88
N ALA A 387 -14.84 7.59 -29.06
CA ALA A 387 -14.90 6.81 -30.33
C ALA A 387 -14.46 5.37 -30.08
N SER A 388 -15.03 4.42 -30.83
CA SER A 388 -15.32 3.01 -30.49
C SER A 388 -14.20 2.06 -30.00
N LEU A 389 -12.93 2.46 -29.97
CA LEU A 389 -11.82 1.56 -29.60
C LEU A 389 -11.59 1.55 -28.09
N VAL A 390 -12.46 0.84 -27.37
CA VAL A 390 -12.26 0.53 -25.96
C VAL A 390 -11.48 -0.77 -25.84
N SER A 391 -10.45 -0.75 -25.01
CA SER A 391 -9.68 -1.93 -24.63
C SER A 391 -9.69 -2.08 -23.11
N ALA A 392 -9.45 -3.30 -22.63
CA ALA A 392 -9.30 -3.57 -21.21
C ALA A 392 -8.09 -4.46 -20.93
N ARG A 393 -7.45 -4.22 -19.79
CA ARG A 393 -6.42 -5.06 -19.21
C ARG A 393 -6.80 -5.38 -17.78
N ILE A 394 -6.78 -6.65 -17.44
CA ILE A 394 -7.08 -7.14 -16.10
C ILE A 394 -5.81 -7.81 -15.55
N GLY A 395 -5.44 -7.47 -14.32
CA GLY A 395 -4.29 -8.09 -13.68
C GLY A 395 -4.45 -9.60 -13.49
N GLY A 396 -3.41 -10.39 -13.79
CA GLY A 396 -3.43 -11.84 -13.61
C GLY A 396 -2.31 -12.59 -14.36
N ASN A 397 -2.17 -13.88 -14.09
CA ASN A 397 -1.20 -14.78 -14.77
C ASN A 397 -1.90 -15.49 -15.95
N PRO A 398 -1.25 -15.66 -17.13
CA PRO A 398 0.21 -15.61 -17.35
C PRO A 398 0.86 -14.37 -17.99
N GLY A 399 0.16 -13.28 -18.30
CA GLY A 399 0.82 -12.13 -18.95
C GLY A 399 0.07 -10.80 -18.90
N ASP A 400 -0.84 -10.66 -17.93
CA ASP A 400 -1.95 -9.71 -17.87
C ASP A 400 -2.96 -9.87 -19.02
N HIS A 401 -4.19 -10.15 -18.61
CA HIS A 401 -5.29 -10.53 -19.48
C HIS A 401 -5.82 -9.31 -20.24
N THR A 402 -5.53 -9.24 -21.55
CA THR A 402 -5.85 -8.08 -22.39
C THR A 402 -6.95 -8.40 -23.41
N LYS A 403 -7.90 -7.49 -23.56
CA LYS A 403 -8.88 -7.46 -24.65
C LYS A 403 -8.77 -6.13 -25.39
N SER A 404 -8.40 -6.18 -26.67
CA SER A 404 -8.23 -4.97 -27.49
C SER A 404 -8.54 -5.23 -28.97
N PRO A 405 -9.58 -4.60 -29.55
CA PRO A 405 -10.66 -3.89 -28.87
C PRO A 405 -11.65 -4.86 -28.20
N ILE A 406 -12.50 -4.34 -27.31
CA ILE A 406 -13.72 -5.01 -26.89
C ILE A 406 -14.74 -4.86 -28.04
N SER A 407 -15.35 -5.96 -28.47
CA SER A 407 -16.32 -5.95 -29.57
C SER A 407 -17.58 -5.16 -29.24
N THR A 408 -18.28 -4.62 -30.24
CA THR A 408 -19.49 -3.81 -30.02
C THR A 408 -20.54 -4.56 -29.21
N GLY A 409 -21.03 -3.95 -28.14
CA GLY A 409 -22.00 -4.54 -27.21
C GLY A 409 -21.45 -5.67 -26.33
N ALA A 410 -20.16 -6.01 -26.44
CA ALA A 410 -19.52 -7.04 -25.65
C ALA A 410 -18.92 -6.48 -24.35
N TYR A 411 -18.59 -7.40 -23.44
CA TYR A 411 -17.87 -7.09 -22.20
C TYR A 411 -16.66 -8.01 -22.02
N TYR A 412 -15.73 -7.54 -21.20
CA TYR A 412 -14.61 -8.32 -20.69
C TYR A 412 -14.60 -8.20 -19.17
N SER A 413 -14.62 -9.31 -18.45
CA SER A 413 -14.70 -9.28 -16.98
C SER A 413 -13.80 -10.29 -16.29
N LEU A 414 -13.51 -9.99 -15.03
CA LEU A 414 -12.84 -10.84 -14.07
C LEU A 414 -13.76 -11.00 -12.87
N THR A 415 -14.11 -12.24 -12.57
CA THR A 415 -14.85 -12.58 -11.35
C THR A 415 -13.96 -13.42 -10.44
N GLN A 416 -13.86 -13.06 -9.17
CA GLN A 416 -13.39 -13.98 -8.13
C GLN A 416 -14.61 -14.53 -7.41
N ALA A 417 -14.72 -15.86 -7.36
CA ALA A 417 -15.80 -16.55 -6.67
C ALA A 417 -15.31 -17.87 -6.07
N TYR A 418 -16.16 -18.48 -5.25
CA TYR A 418 -15.99 -19.86 -4.83
C TYR A 418 -16.38 -20.80 -5.98
N SER A 419 -15.54 -21.80 -6.27
CA SER A 419 -15.75 -22.75 -7.38
C SER A 419 -16.00 -24.19 -6.92
N GLY A 420 -15.98 -24.46 -5.61
CA GLY A 420 -16.19 -25.80 -5.06
C GLY A 420 -17.66 -26.23 -5.01
N THR A 421 -17.88 -27.54 -4.89
CA THR A 421 -19.18 -28.11 -4.51
C THR A 421 -19.36 -28.01 -3.00
N HIS A 422 -20.53 -27.56 -2.55
CA HIS A 422 -20.93 -27.54 -1.13
C HIS A 422 -20.74 -28.93 -0.47
N ASP A 423 -20.00 -28.98 0.65
CA ASP A 423 -19.86 -30.19 1.48
C ASP A 423 -20.94 -30.21 2.58
N ALA A 424 -22.03 -30.93 2.31
CA ALA A 424 -23.15 -31.08 3.24
C ALA A 424 -22.80 -31.87 4.53
N THR A 425 -21.56 -32.35 4.68
CA THR A 425 -21.10 -33.13 5.84
C THR A 425 -20.21 -32.35 6.81
N ASP A 426 -19.94 -31.06 6.57
CA ASP A 426 -19.14 -30.24 7.48
C ASP A 426 -19.84 -29.96 8.82
N THR A 427 -19.43 -30.70 9.85
CA THR A 427 -19.94 -30.56 11.23
C THR A 427 -19.46 -29.31 11.97
N ALA A 428 -18.50 -28.55 11.44
CA ALA A 428 -17.98 -27.33 12.07
C ALA A 428 -18.83 -26.08 11.78
N ASN A 429 -19.69 -26.12 10.75
CA ASN A 429 -20.69 -25.08 10.46
C ASN A 429 -22.05 -25.73 10.14
N PRO A 430 -22.72 -26.35 11.13
CA PRO A 430 -23.98 -27.02 10.90
C PRO A 430 -25.04 -26.00 10.50
N GLN A 431 -25.67 -26.24 9.35
CA GLN A 431 -26.90 -25.59 8.96
C GLN A 431 -27.92 -25.66 10.12
N PRO A 432 -28.71 -24.60 10.39
CA PRO A 432 -29.92 -24.80 11.16
C PRO A 432 -30.75 -25.87 10.45
N PRO A 433 -31.24 -26.90 11.17
CA PRO A 433 -31.83 -28.08 10.54
C PRO A 433 -32.95 -27.68 9.59
N SER A 434 -32.78 -28.01 8.32
CA SER A 434 -33.84 -27.92 7.33
C SER A 434 -34.99 -28.82 7.79
N SER A 435 -36.22 -28.30 7.69
CA SER A 435 -37.52 -28.97 7.91
C SER A 435 -38.22 -28.90 9.30
N ALA A 436 -38.50 -27.70 9.81
CA ALA A 436 -39.64 -27.55 10.74
C ALA A 436 -40.49 -26.27 10.61
N ASN A 437 -40.02 -25.19 9.97
CA ASN A 437 -40.81 -23.94 9.91
C ASN A 437 -41.39 -23.59 8.53
N GLY A 438 -41.37 -24.52 7.57
CA GLY A 438 -41.92 -24.27 6.23
C GLY A 438 -41.21 -23.17 5.43
N SER A 439 -40.00 -22.76 5.83
CA SER A 439 -39.19 -21.80 5.09
C SER A 439 -38.60 -22.44 3.84
N SER A 440 -38.84 -21.85 2.67
CA SER A 440 -38.22 -22.20 1.39
C SER A 440 -36.87 -21.51 1.18
N ASP A 441 -36.19 -21.13 2.26
CA ASP A 441 -35.00 -20.28 2.21
C ASP A 441 -33.76 -21.08 1.77
N THR A 442 -33.30 -20.79 0.56
CA THR A 442 -32.12 -21.39 -0.09
C THR A 442 -30.79 -20.82 0.42
N LEU A 443 -30.81 -19.86 1.35
CA LEU A 443 -29.63 -19.06 1.70
C LEU A 443 -28.75 -19.68 2.77
N THR A 444 -29.21 -20.73 3.45
CA THR A 444 -28.35 -21.45 4.38
C THR A 444 -27.39 -22.40 3.61
N ASP A 445 -27.81 -22.98 2.47
CA ASP A 445 -27.02 -23.93 1.66
C ASP A 445 -25.84 -23.29 0.85
N ALA A 446 -25.63 -21.98 0.96
CA ALA A 446 -24.70 -21.22 0.11
C ALA A 446 -23.50 -20.59 0.84
N TRP A 447 -23.33 -20.82 2.14
CA TRP A 447 -22.23 -20.21 2.90
C TRP A 447 -20.95 -21.04 2.78
N PRO A 448 -19.83 -20.43 2.34
CA PRO A 448 -18.56 -21.12 2.25
C PRO A 448 -18.08 -21.59 3.64
N THR A 449 -17.61 -22.84 3.72
CA THR A 449 -17.17 -23.45 4.98
C THR A 449 -15.70 -23.17 5.26
N GLN A 450 -15.23 -23.47 6.48
CA GLN A 450 -13.84 -23.23 6.89
C GLN A 450 -12.82 -24.07 6.09
N ASN A 451 -13.28 -25.04 5.29
CA ASN A 451 -12.48 -25.93 4.46
C ASN A 451 -12.57 -25.64 2.94
N ASP A 452 -13.11 -24.49 2.54
CA ASP A 452 -13.28 -24.13 1.13
C ASP A 452 -11.94 -23.79 0.47
N THR A 453 -11.28 -24.82 -0.09
CA THR A 453 -9.94 -24.70 -0.68
C THR A 453 -9.92 -24.22 -2.14
N PHE A 454 -11.08 -23.94 -2.75
CA PHE A 454 -11.21 -23.61 -4.18
C PHE A 454 -11.82 -22.21 -4.37
N ILE A 455 -10.97 -21.19 -4.21
CA ILE A 455 -11.27 -19.80 -4.54
C ILE A 455 -10.59 -19.49 -5.86
N ASP A 456 -11.36 -19.54 -6.94
CA ASP A 456 -10.87 -19.42 -8.31
C ASP A 456 -11.28 -18.08 -8.90
N TYR A 457 -10.52 -17.60 -9.88
CA TYR A 457 -10.99 -16.50 -10.71
C TYR A 457 -11.34 -16.98 -12.11
N THR A 458 -12.40 -16.40 -12.65
CA THR A 458 -12.86 -16.61 -14.02
C THR A 458 -12.73 -15.31 -14.78
N LEU A 459 -12.05 -15.37 -15.91
CA LEU A 459 -12.20 -14.37 -16.96
C LEU A 459 -13.37 -14.74 -17.84
N ASP A 460 -14.12 -13.74 -18.25
CA ASP A 460 -15.21 -13.90 -19.20
C ASP A 460 -15.06 -12.86 -20.33
N ASP A 461 -14.82 -13.37 -21.54
CA ASP A 461 -14.80 -12.62 -22.79
C ASP A 461 -16.13 -12.84 -23.52
N ASN A 462 -17.15 -12.11 -23.09
CA ASN A 462 -18.47 -12.10 -23.69
C ASN A 462 -19.12 -13.50 -23.84
N GLY A 463 -19.10 -14.26 -22.75
CA GLY A 463 -19.56 -15.64 -22.64
C GLY A 463 -18.45 -16.69 -22.79
N GLY A 464 -17.28 -16.31 -23.31
CA GLY A 464 -16.11 -17.18 -23.42
C GLY A 464 -15.30 -17.17 -22.12
N THR A 465 -15.41 -18.21 -21.29
CA THR A 465 -14.78 -18.23 -19.96
C THR A 465 -13.45 -18.97 -19.92
N THR A 466 -12.48 -18.43 -19.17
CA THR A 466 -11.24 -19.11 -18.77
C THR A 466 -11.10 -19.04 -17.25
N THR A 467 -10.98 -20.18 -16.58
CA THR A 467 -10.86 -20.25 -15.11
C THR A 467 -9.44 -20.60 -14.70
N SER A 468 -8.97 -19.95 -13.63
CA SER A 468 -7.68 -20.20 -13.00
C SER A 468 -7.88 -20.54 -11.53
N SER A 469 -7.17 -21.55 -11.03
CA SER A 469 -7.16 -21.92 -9.61
C SER A 469 -6.27 -21.02 -8.75
N ALA A 470 -6.18 -19.74 -9.12
CA ALA A 470 -5.33 -18.75 -8.48
C ALA A 470 -6.17 -17.59 -7.92
N HIS A 471 -5.52 -16.71 -7.17
CA HIS A 471 -6.13 -15.51 -6.60
C HIS A 471 -5.85 -14.32 -7.51
N ALA A 472 -6.90 -13.62 -7.92
CA ALA A 472 -6.75 -12.47 -8.79
C ALA A 472 -6.21 -11.26 -8.01
N PRO A 473 -5.33 -10.44 -8.62
CA PRO A 473 -4.75 -9.26 -7.96
C PRO A 473 -5.75 -8.12 -7.74
N GLY A 474 -6.90 -8.13 -8.40
CA GLY A 474 -8.01 -7.22 -8.09
C GLY A 474 -7.95 -5.83 -8.72
N TRP A 475 -7.39 -5.70 -9.92
CA TRP A 475 -7.40 -4.44 -10.67
C TRP A 475 -7.68 -4.63 -12.16
N MET A 476 -8.23 -3.58 -12.78
CA MET A 476 -8.56 -3.51 -14.20
C MET A 476 -8.29 -2.10 -14.72
N GLN A 477 -7.78 -2.01 -15.94
CA GLN A 477 -7.63 -0.76 -16.69
C GLN A 477 -8.48 -0.83 -17.95
N MET A 478 -9.21 0.24 -18.23
CA MET A 478 -9.83 0.50 -19.53
C MET A 478 -9.06 1.60 -20.23
N ALA A 479 -8.89 1.47 -21.55
CA ALA A 479 -8.16 2.43 -22.35
C ALA A 479 -8.84 2.67 -23.69
N GLY A 480 -8.94 3.95 -24.06
CA GLY A 480 -9.25 4.43 -25.40
C GLY A 480 -8.06 5.17 -26.00
N THR A 481 -8.32 6.05 -26.96
CA THR A 481 -7.26 6.81 -27.67
C THR A 481 -6.49 7.74 -26.73
N ASN A 482 -7.21 8.57 -25.96
CA ASN A 482 -6.63 9.64 -25.12
C ASN A 482 -7.03 9.54 -23.64
N LEU A 483 -7.69 8.46 -23.23
CA LEU A 483 -8.10 8.25 -21.85
C LEU A 483 -7.71 6.84 -21.42
N ARG A 484 -7.12 6.74 -20.24
CA ARG A 484 -6.99 5.49 -19.49
C ARG A 484 -7.56 5.69 -18.11
N ALA A 485 -8.43 4.79 -17.71
CA ALA A 485 -8.97 4.72 -16.36
C ALA A 485 -8.60 3.37 -15.76
N THR A 486 -8.11 3.37 -14.53
CA THR A 486 -7.75 2.16 -13.80
C THR A 486 -8.54 2.11 -12.51
N VAL A 487 -9.09 0.95 -12.19
CA VAL A 487 -9.69 0.69 -10.88
C VAL A 487 -9.01 -0.50 -10.21
N ALA A 488 -8.72 -0.37 -8.93
CA ALA A 488 -8.27 -1.45 -8.07
C ALA A 488 -9.17 -1.56 -6.84
N LEU A 489 -9.47 -2.78 -6.44
CA LEU A 489 -10.21 -3.06 -5.22
C LEU A 489 -9.28 -3.73 -4.22
N GLN A 490 -9.14 -3.13 -3.03
CA GLN A 490 -8.35 -3.72 -1.96
C GLN A 490 -8.98 -5.03 -1.50
N GLU A 491 -8.14 -6.03 -1.24
CA GLU A 491 -8.56 -7.34 -0.75
C GLU A 491 -9.56 -8.06 -1.68
N PHE A 492 -9.43 -7.86 -3.00
CA PHE A 492 -10.37 -8.38 -4.00
C PHE A 492 -10.67 -9.87 -3.85
N TRP A 493 -9.64 -10.71 -3.75
CA TRP A 493 -9.84 -12.15 -3.63
C TRP A 493 -10.20 -12.58 -2.20
N GLN A 494 -9.72 -11.88 -1.19
CA GLN A 494 -10.01 -12.17 0.22
C GLN A 494 -11.45 -11.84 0.59
N LEU A 495 -12.05 -10.86 -0.09
CA LEU A 495 -13.42 -10.42 0.11
C LEU A 495 -14.32 -10.92 -1.02
N TYR A 496 -14.02 -12.04 -1.66
CA TYR A 496 -14.91 -12.67 -2.65
C TYR A 496 -16.35 -12.83 -2.12
N PRO A 497 -17.37 -12.89 -2.99
CA PRO A 497 -17.30 -12.75 -4.44
C PRO A 497 -17.10 -11.29 -4.88
N LYS A 498 -16.39 -11.09 -6.00
CA LYS A 498 -16.12 -9.77 -6.59
C LYS A 498 -16.03 -9.85 -8.12
N GLU A 499 -16.40 -8.75 -8.79
CA GLU A 499 -16.26 -8.61 -10.25
C GLU A 499 -15.58 -7.29 -10.62
N LEU A 500 -14.74 -7.32 -11.66
CA LEU A 500 -14.33 -6.16 -12.44
C LEU A 500 -14.80 -6.38 -13.88
N ARG A 501 -15.57 -5.45 -14.44
CA ARG A 501 -16.12 -5.57 -15.80
C ARG A 501 -15.87 -4.30 -16.59
N ALA A 502 -15.30 -4.46 -17.78
CA ALA A 502 -15.17 -3.44 -18.80
C ALA A 502 -16.15 -3.74 -19.93
N GLN A 503 -16.96 -2.76 -20.31
CA GLN A 503 -17.89 -2.87 -21.42
C GLN A 503 -17.47 -1.95 -22.57
N GLN A 504 -17.79 -2.36 -23.80
CA GLN A 504 -17.40 -1.60 -25.00
C GLN A 504 -18.02 -0.19 -25.05
N ASP A 505 -19.18 0.02 -24.43
CA ASP A 505 -19.84 1.34 -24.33
C ASP A 505 -19.15 2.30 -23.35
N GLY A 506 -18.08 1.86 -22.68
CA GLY A 506 -17.33 2.67 -21.72
C GLY A 506 -17.71 2.42 -20.26
N LEU A 507 -18.70 1.56 -19.96
CA LEU A 507 -19.01 1.21 -18.58
C LEU A 507 -17.85 0.45 -17.92
N MET A 508 -17.24 1.09 -16.92
CA MET A 508 -16.40 0.45 -15.92
C MET A 508 -17.25 0.07 -14.72
N ARG A 509 -17.43 -1.23 -14.48
CA ARG A 509 -18.17 -1.76 -13.33
C ARG A 509 -17.24 -2.44 -12.34
N VAL A 510 -17.43 -2.11 -11.06
CA VAL A 510 -16.88 -2.88 -9.93
C VAL A 510 -18.03 -3.54 -9.18
N GLY A 511 -18.15 -4.85 -9.30
CA GLY A 511 -19.08 -5.65 -8.51
C GLY A 511 -18.52 -5.87 -7.11
N ILE A 512 -18.95 -5.04 -6.16
CA ILE A 512 -18.71 -5.26 -4.71
C ILE A 512 -19.45 -6.51 -4.26
N TRP A 513 -20.62 -6.77 -4.83
CA TRP A 513 -21.28 -8.06 -4.77
C TRP A 513 -21.92 -8.28 -6.14
N PRO A 514 -21.33 -9.10 -7.03
CA PRO A 514 -21.83 -9.23 -8.40
C PRO A 514 -23.13 -10.04 -8.44
N ALA A 515 -23.98 -9.79 -9.43
CA ALA A 515 -25.26 -10.50 -9.60
C ALA A 515 -25.12 -12.00 -9.92
N SER A 516 -23.91 -12.45 -10.28
CA SER A 516 -23.57 -13.86 -10.45
C SER A 516 -23.37 -14.59 -9.12
N ALA A 517 -23.23 -13.87 -8.01
CA ALA A 517 -23.14 -14.43 -6.67
C ALA A 517 -24.52 -14.79 -6.10
N PRO A 518 -24.57 -15.67 -5.08
CA PRO A 518 -25.78 -15.85 -4.27
C PRO A 518 -26.25 -14.52 -3.66
N LYS A 519 -27.54 -14.44 -3.36
CA LYS A 519 -28.14 -13.24 -2.76
C LYS A 519 -27.45 -12.89 -1.44
N LEU A 520 -27.10 -11.62 -1.26
CA LEU A 520 -26.51 -11.11 -0.04
C LEU A 520 -27.59 -10.78 0.98
N GLN A 521 -27.57 -11.41 2.15
CA GLN A 521 -28.36 -11.01 3.30
C GLN A 521 -27.57 -10.03 4.17
N VAL A 522 -28.02 -8.78 4.26
CA VAL A 522 -27.42 -7.78 5.14
C VAL A 522 -28.29 -7.65 6.38
N PHE A 523 -27.88 -8.22 7.50
CA PHE A 523 -28.63 -8.14 8.77
C PHE A 523 -28.69 -6.72 9.33
N ALA A 524 -29.75 -6.44 10.09
CA ALA A 524 -29.98 -5.16 10.74
C ALA A 524 -28.77 -4.74 11.59
N GLY A 525 -28.31 -3.50 11.41
CA GLY A 525 -27.13 -2.95 12.07
C GLY A 525 -25.78 -3.37 11.46
N ALA A 526 -25.76 -4.32 10.52
CA ALA A 526 -24.53 -4.73 9.85
C ALA A 526 -24.02 -3.60 8.93
N MET A 527 -22.70 -3.46 8.90
CA MET A 527 -21.99 -2.52 8.03
C MET A 527 -20.71 -3.18 7.54
N LYS A 528 -20.39 -2.97 6.26
CA LYS A 528 -19.12 -3.40 5.67
C LYS A 528 -18.57 -2.31 4.77
N THR A 529 -17.26 -2.08 4.87
CA THR A 529 -16.52 -1.11 4.06
C THR A 529 -15.66 -1.83 3.02
N HIS A 530 -15.65 -1.29 1.81
CA HIS A 530 -14.80 -1.68 0.70
C HIS A 530 -13.99 -0.47 0.22
N THR A 531 -12.71 -0.69 -0.09
CA THR A 531 -11.79 0.38 -0.51
C THR A 531 -11.42 0.21 -1.97
N LEU A 532 -11.77 1.21 -2.77
CA LEU A 532 -11.48 1.31 -4.20
C LEU A 532 -10.43 2.40 -4.44
N MET A 533 -9.58 2.18 -5.44
CA MET A 533 -8.68 3.21 -5.97
C MET A 533 -8.96 3.39 -7.46
N TYR A 534 -9.22 4.63 -7.88
CA TYR A 534 -9.41 5.02 -9.27
C TYR A 534 -8.24 5.89 -9.71
N GLY A 535 -7.60 5.57 -10.83
CA GLY A 535 -6.55 6.38 -11.45
C GLY A 535 -6.90 6.76 -12.88
N PHE A 536 -6.57 7.98 -13.27
CA PHE A 536 -6.84 8.55 -14.59
C PHE A 536 -5.56 9.09 -15.22
N SER A 537 -5.39 8.90 -16.53
CA SER A 537 -4.22 9.36 -17.30
C SER A 537 -4.47 9.40 -18.79
#